data_AF-A0A920B035-F1
#
_entry.id   AF-A0A920B035-F1
#
_cell.length_a   1.000
_cell.length_b   1.000
_cell.length_c   1.000
_cell.angle_alpha   90.00
_cell.angle_beta   90.00
_cell.angle_gamma   90.00
#
_symmetry.space_group_name_H-M   'P 1'
#
loop_
_entity.id
_entity.type
_entity.pdbx_description
1 polymer ?
#
loop_
_entity_poly.entity_id
_entity_poly.type
_entity_poly.pdbx_seq_one_letter_code
_entity_poly.pdbx_strand_id
1 'polypeptide(L)'
;MTVKKVISSIIIFSVFGVFGQTKLIDDRFAFTPGLDFDKNIDSPETYLGYELGSEYTLYANVVSYLKYLSSNSDKIIMNSYGKTYEGRSLEYLIISSKKNISRLDNIRKNNLLLSDPRNIKSKRCVKNHKRKSWNLLVEL
;
A
#
# COMPACT_ATOMS: atom_id res chain seq x y z
N MET A 1 -16.25 -60.07 -10.51
CA MET A 1 -15.46 -58.83 -10.67
C MET A 1 -14.70 -58.60 -9.36
N THR A 2 -13.38 -58.79 -9.36
CA THR A 2 -12.60 -58.97 -8.12
C THR A 2 -12.37 -57.64 -7.39
N VAL A 3 -12.45 -57.65 -6.05
CA VAL A 3 -12.33 -56.47 -5.15
C VAL A 3 -11.10 -55.60 -5.44
N LYS A 4 -9.99 -56.22 -5.91
CA LYS A 4 -8.78 -55.52 -6.36
C LYS A 4 -9.02 -54.52 -7.52
N LYS A 5 -9.95 -54.81 -8.44
CA LYS A 5 -10.29 -53.88 -9.54
C LYS A 5 -11.09 -52.67 -9.05
N VAL A 6 -11.92 -52.84 -8.03
CA VAL A 6 -12.70 -51.73 -7.42
C VAL A 6 -11.78 -50.78 -6.64
N ILE A 7 -10.84 -51.33 -5.88
CA ILE A 7 -9.86 -50.53 -5.12
C ILE A 7 -8.94 -49.74 -6.06
N SER A 8 -8.46 -50.35 -7.15
CA SER A 8 -7.65 -49.65 -8.16
C SER A 8 -8.41 -48.50 -8.84
N SER A 9 -9.69 -48.70 -9.14
CA SER A 9 -10.56 -47.66 -9.72
C SER A 9 -10.79 -46.46 -8.78
N ILE A 10 -10.88 -46.68 -7.47
CA ILE A 10 -11.10 -45.61 -6.48
C ILE A 10 -9.82 -44.77 -6.30
N ILE A 11 -8.65 -45.41 -6.34
CA ILE A 11 -7.35 -44.70 -6.26
C ILE A 11 -7.16 -43.79 -7.49
N ILE A 12 -7.55 -44.25 -8.69
CA ILE A 12 -7.45 -43.44 -9.91
C ILE A 12 -8.39 -42.22 -9.87
N PHE A 13 -9.59 -42.36 -9.25
CA PHE A 13 -10.52 -41.24 -9.08
C PHE A 13 -10.03 -40.22 -8.04
N SER A 14 -9.34 -40.67 -6.98
CA SER A 14 -8.74 -39.80 -5.95
C SER A 14 -7.60 -38.92 -6.49
N VAL A 15 -6.85 -39.39 -7.50
CA VAL A 15 -5.72 -38.61 -8.07
C VAL A 15 -6.21 -37.50 -9.01
N PHE A 16 -7.41 -37.62 -9.57
CA PHE A 16 -7.98 -36.62 -10.48
C PHE A 16 -8.56 -35.39 -9.78
N GLY A 17 -8.90 -35.46 -8.48
CA GLY A 17 -9.54 -34.37 -7.75
C GLY A 17 -8.62 -33.21 -7.36
N VAL A 18 -7.30 -33.34 -7.52
CA VAL A 18 -6.32 -32.40 -6.95
C VAL A 18 -5.94 -31.26 -7.93
N PHE A 19 -6.28 -31.35 -9.21
CA PHE A 19 -5.91 -30.33 -10.23
C PHE A 19 -6.88 -29.15 -10.37
N GLY A 20 -7.88 -29.01 -9.49
CA GLY A 20 -8.94 -27.99 -9.62
C GLY A 20 -8.73 -26.67 -8.85
N GLN A 21 -7.70 -26.55 -8.02
CA GLN A 21 -7.46 -25.32 -7.27
C GLN A 21 -6.75 -24.27 -8.15
N THR A 22 -7.52 -23.40 -8.79
CA THR A 22 -6.96 -22.20 -9.42
C THR A 22 -6.67 -21.18 -8.31
N LYS A 23 -5.42 -20.68 -8.25
CA LYS A 23 -5.13 -19.50 -7.43
C LYS A 23 -5.94 -18.34 -8.01
N LEU A 24 -6.92 -17.84 -7.26
CA LEU A 24 -7.81 -16.74 -7.69
C LEU A 24 -7.09 -15.38 -7.75
N ILE A 25 -5.92 -15.29 -7.12
CA ILE A 25 -5.05 -14.11 -7.17
C ILE A 25 -4.03 -14.33 -8.29
N ASP A 26 -4.33 -13.75 -9.44
CA ASP A 26 -3.45 -13.69 -10.60
C ASP A 26 -2.26 -12.75 -10.30
N ASP A 27 -1.02 -13.18 -10.60
CA ASP A 27 0.20 -12.36 -10.43
C ASP A 27 0.11 -11.00 -11.14
N ARG A 28 -0.77 -10.86 -12.14
CA ARG A 28 -1.09 -9.58 -12.80
C ARG A 28 -1.66 -8.52 -11.86
N PHE A 29 -2.26 -8.91 -10.74
CA PHE A 29 -2.75 -8.01 -9.69
C PHE A 29 -1.77 -7.85 -8.52
N ALA A 30 -0.52 -8.35 -8.64
CA ALA A 30 0.51 -8.03 -7.68
C ALA A 30 0.84 -6.53 -7.76
N PHE A 31 0.29 -5.75 -6.83
CA PHE A 31 0.46 -4.29 -6.81
C PHE A 31 1.90 -3.84 -6.50
N THR A 32 2.79 -4.76 -6.13
CA THR A 32 4.12 -4.45 -5.59
C THR A 32 5.17 -5.54 -5.88
N PRO A 33 5.48 -5.87 -7.15
CA PRO A 33 6.54 -6.83 -7.43
C PRO A 33 7.89 -6.26 -6.98
N GLY A 34 8.62 -7.01 -6.14
CA GLY A 34 9.99 -6.67 -5.72
C GLY A 34 10.12 -5.55 -4.67
N LEU A 35 9.05 -5.23 -3.93
CA LEU A 35 9.15 -4.34 -2.78
C LEU A 35 9.66 -5.09 -1.54
N ASP A 36 10.63 -4.49 -0.85
CA ASP A 36 11.08 -4.94 0.45
C ASP A 36 10.16 -4.35 1.54
N PHE A 37 9.40 -5.22 2.18
CA PHE A 37 8.52 -4.84 3.28
C PHE A 37 9.28 -4.88 4.59
N ASP A 38 9.04 -3.90 5.45
CA ASP A 38 9.61 -3.90 6.79
C ASP A 38 8.97 -5.02 7.62
N LYS A 39 9.75 -6.07 7.91
CA LYS A 39 9.29 -7.26 8.63
C LYS A 39 8.88 -6.98 10.08
N ASN A 40 9.22 -5.81 10.61
CA ASN A 40 8.84 -5.41 11.97
C ASN A 40 7.40 -4.86 12.03
N ILE A 41 6.77 -4.59 10.88
CA ILE A 41 5.42 -4.07 10.80
C ILE A 41 4.50 -5.21 10.38
N ASP A 42 3.52 -5.52 11.23
CA ASP A 42 2.56 -6.57 10.97
C ASP A 42 1.71 -6.24 9.75
N SER A 43 1.47 -7.28 8.94
CA SER A 43 0.58 -7.15 7.80
C SER A 43 -0.86 -6.93 8.27
N PRO A 44 -1.73 -6.31 7.44
CA PRO A 44 -3.14 -6.12 7.80
C PRO A 44 -3.85 -7.45 8.11
N GLU A 45 -3.54 -8.50 7.35
CA GLU A 45 -4.11 -9.84 7.56
C GLU A 45 -3.69 -10.42 8.91
N THR A 46 -2.41 -10.31 9.26
CA THR A 46 -1.87 -10.77 10.56
C THR A 46 -2.47 -9.97 11.72
N TYR A 47 -2.62 -8.66 11.57
CA TYR A 47 -3.17 -7.79 12.62
C TYR A 47 -4.68 -7.98 12.81
N LEU A 48 -5.43 -8.16 11.72
CA LEU A 48 -6.89 -8.30 11.75
C LEU A 48 -7.35 -9.75 12.02
N GLY A 49 -6.50 -10.74 11.70
CA GLY A 49 -6.79 -12.16 11.90
C GLY A 49 -7.62 -12.82 10.80
N TYR A 50 -7.80 -12.14 9.65
CA TYR A 50 -8.52 -12.66 8.49
C TYR A 50 -7.93 -12.10 7.18
N GLU A 51 -8.12 -12.85 6.09
CA GLU A 51 -7.64 -12.47 4.76
C GLU A 51 -8.34 -11.20 4.26
N LEU A 52 -7.59 -10.27 3.67
CA LEU A 52 -8.18 -9.03 3.15
C LEU A 52 -9.22 -9.32 2.07
N GLY A 53 -10.43 -8.78 2.25
CA GLY A 53 -11.55 -8.96 1.31
C GLY A 53 -12.40 -10.21 1.58
N SER A 54 -12.02 -11.08 2.51
CA SER A 54 -12.88 -12.17 2.99
C SER A 54 -14.08 -11.65 3.80
N GLU A 55 -13.86 -10.61 4.61
CA GLU A 55 -14.87 -10.00 5.47
C GLU A 55 -14.86 -8.47 5.39
N TYR A 56 -16.00 -7.86 5.75
CA TYR A 56 -16.10 -6.40 5.86
C TYR A 56 -15.36 -5.90 7.11
N THR A 57 -14.36 -5.04 6.91
CA THR A 57 -13.61 -4.45 8.03
C THR A 57 -14.34 -3.23 8.59
N LEU A 58 -14.68 -3.29 9.88
CA LEU A 58 -15.31 -2.18 10.58
C LEU A 58 -14.39 -0.95 10.66
N TYR A 59 -14.99 0.24 10.62
CA TYR A 59 -14.27 1.52 10.72
C TYR A 59 -13.31 1.58 11.92
N ALA A 60 -13.74 1.09 13.10
CA ALA A 60 -12.90 1.08 14.29
C ALA A 60 -11.62 0.24 14.10
N ASN A 61 -11.72 -0.91 13.43
CA ASN A 61 -10.58 -1.77 13.15
C ASN A 61 -9.61 -1.09 12.17
N VAL A 62 -10.14 -0.45 11.11
CA VAL A 62 -9.33 0.35 10.18
C VAL A 62 -8.57 1.43 10.93
N VAL A 63 -9.26 2.25 11.71
CA VAL A 63 -8.62 3.34 12.48
C VAL A 63 -7.58 2.80 13.45
N SER A 64 -7.85 1.68 14.12
CA SER A 64 -6.89 1.05 15.04
C SER A 64 -5.61 0.62 14.33
N TYR A 65 -5.74 0.01 13.15
CA TYR A 65 -4.61 -0.44 12.36
C TYR A 65 -3.82 0.75 11.79
N LEU A 66 -4.48 1.80 11.34
CA LEU A 66 -3.83 3.03 10.90
C LEU A 66 -3.06 3.72 12.04
N LYS A 67 -3.59 3.70 13.26
CA LYS A 67 -2.90 4.19 14.47
C LYS A 67 -1.65 3.35 14.78
N TYR A 68 -1.78 2.03 14.73
CA TYR A 68 -0.65 1.10 14.85
C TYR A 68 0.45 1.43 13.82
N LEU A 69 0.09 1.58 12.55
CA LEU A 69 1.04 1.93 11.49
C LEU A 69 1.74 3.27 11.73
N SER A 70 1.00 4.28 12.17
CA SER A 70 1.58 5.60 12.50
C SER A 70 2.53 5.57 13.68
N SER A 71 2.34 4.63 14.62
CA SER A 71 3.19 4.50 15.81
C SER A 71 4.47 3.72 15.52
N ASN A 72 4.43 2.81 14.55
CA ASN A 72 5.56 1.94 14.20
C ASN A 72 6.36 2.40 12.97
N SER A 73 5.92 3.46 12.27
CA SER A 73 6.57 3.91 11.04
C SER A 73 6.87 5.41 11.01
N ASP A 74 8.14 5.77 10.82
CA ASP A 74 8.61 7.14 10.55
C ASP A 74 8.10 7.73 9.22
N LYS A 75 7.40 6.93 8.40
CA LYS A 75 6.89 7.31 7.08
C LYS A 75 5.43 7.78 7.12
N ILE A 76 4.79 7.73 8.29
CA ILE A 76 3.37 7.99 8.46
C ILE A 76 3.17 8.99 9.58
N ILE A 77 2.40 10.05 9.31
CA ILE A 77 1.91 10.98 10.34
C ILE A 77 0.39 10.91 10.34
N MET A 78 -0.20 10.74 11.52
CA MET A 78 -1.64 10.71 11.70
C MET A 78 -2.09 11.93 12.50
N ASN A 79 -3.08 12.66 12.01
CA ASN A 79 -3.62 13.86 12.64
C ASN A 79 -5.15 13.86 12.60
N SER A 80 -5.79 14.53 13.55
CA SER A 80 -7.24 14.76 13.56
C SER A 80 -7.55 16.19 13.08
N TYR A 81 -8.55 16.35 12.22
CA TYR A 81 -8.98 17.67 11.75
C TYR A 81 -10.30 18.14 12.36
N GLY A 82 -11.01 17.26 13.07
CA GLY A 82 -12.28 17.61 13.67
C GLY A 82 -13.05 16.41 14.19
N LYS A 83 -14.33 16.63 14.48
CA LYS A 83 -15.28 15.61 14.90
C LYS A 83 -16.56 15.72 14.09
N THR A 84 -17.23 14.60 13.87
CA THR A 84 -18.58 14.59 13.30
C THR A 84 -19.59 15.13 14.31
N TYR A 85 -20.83 15.37 13.85
CA TYR A 85 -21.95 15.73 14.71
C TYR A 85 -22.26 14.66 15.77
N GLU A 86 -21.96 13.39 15.50
CA GLU A 86 -22.07 12.27 16.43
C GLU A 86 -20.83 12.13 17.35
N GLY A 87 -19.87 13.06 17.28
CA GLY A 87 -18.68 13.07 18.11
C GLY A 87 -17.54 12.14 17.66
N ARG A 88 -17.63 11.52 16.48
CA ARG A 88 -16.57 10.64 15.94
C ARG A 88 -15.38 11.47 15.45
N SER A 89 -14.17 11.10 15.85
CA SER A 89 -12.93 11.77 15.39
C SER A 89 -12.75 11.59 13.89
N LEU A 90 -12.45 12.68 13.19
CA LEU A 90 -12.13 12.66 11.77
C LEU A 90 -10.60 12.81 11.62
N GLU A 91 -9.97 11.71 11.22
CA GLU A 91 -8.52 11.56 11.18
C GLU A 91 -8.04 11.44 9.74
N TYR A 92 -6.86 11.98 9.45
CA TYR A 92 -6.19 11.86 8.16
C TYR A 92 -4.74 11.43 8.36
N LEU A 93 -4.21 10.71 7.36
CA LEU A 93 -2.84 10.25 7.35
C LEU A 93 -2.06 10.92 6.24
N ILE A 94 -0.81 11.25 6.55
CA ILE A 94 0.19 11.69 5.60
C ILE A 94 1.20 10.56 5.45
N ILE A 95 1.28 9.98 4.26
CA ILE A 95 2.23 8.91 3.93
C ILE A 95 3.29 9.48 2.99
N SER A 96 4.55 9.49 3.43
CA SER A 96 5.66 9.92 2.57
C SER A 96 7.01 9.40 3.08
N SER A 97 8.07 9.67 2.33
CA SER A 97 9.42 9.39 2.81
C SER A 97 9.76 10.25 4.05
N LYS A 98 10.59 9.73 4.96
CA LYS A 98 11.09 10.46 6.14
C LYS A 98 11.69 11.83 5.77
N LYS A 99 12.40 11.90 4.64
CA LYS A 99 12.95 13.15 4.10
C LYS A 99 11.87 14.16 3.73
N ASN A 100 10.77 13.73 3.13
CA ASN A 100 9.66 14.63 2.79
C ASN A 100 8.89 15.07 4.03
N ILE A 101 8.64 14.14 4.96
CA ILE A 101 7.98 14.42 6.24
C ILE A 101 8.73 15.50 7.01
N SER A 102 10.06 15.42 7.11
CA SER A 102 10.87 16.45 7.77
C SER A 102 10.75 17.86 7.16
N ARG A 103 10.23 17.97 5.93
CA ARG A 103 10.09 19.22 5.17
C ARG A 103 8.64 19.48 4.74
N LEU A 104 7.67 18.90 5.44
CA LEU A 104 6.27 18.92 5.04
C LEU A 104 5.72 20.35 4.85
N ASP A 105 6.05 21.27 5.75
CA ASP A 105 5.63 22.66 5.66
C ASP A 105 6.19 23.38 4.43
N ASN A 106 7.43 23.07 4.05
CA ASN A 106 8.06 23.61 2.85
C ASN A 106 7.37 23.07 1.60
N ILE A 107 7.02 21.78 1.58
CA ILE A 107 6.26 21.16 0.48
C ILE A 107 4.88 21.82 0.39
N ARG A 108 4.18 22.00 1.51
CA ARG A 108 2.87 22.68 1.58
C ARG A 108 2.94 24.10 1.02
N LYS A 109 3.90 24.91 1.48
CA LYS A 109 4.11 26.28 0.99
C LYS A 109 4.42 26.32 -0.51
N ASN A 110 5.28 25.42 -0.99
CA ASN A 110 5.58 25.34 -2.42
C ASN A 110 4.35 24.92 -3.24
N ASN A 111 3.51 24.00 -2.75
CA ASN A 111 2.29 23.60 -3.44
C ASN A 111 1.27 24.76 -3.53
N LEU A 112 1.11 25.52 -2.43
CA LEU A 112 0.27 26.73 -2.42
C LEU A 112 0.75 27.78 -3.43
N LEU A 113 2.07 27.97 -3.58
CA LEU A 113 2.64 28.86 -4.60
C LEU A 113 2.36 28.36 -6.03
N LEU A 114 2.35 27.05 -6.25
CA LEU A 114 2.05 26.47 -7.57
C LEU A 114 0.56 26.50 -7.92
N SER A 115 -0.31 26.56 -6.91
CA SER A 115 -1.77 26.60 -7.09
C SER A 115 -2.26 27.91 -7.72
N ASP A 116 -1.53 29.02 -7.53
CA ASP A 116 -1.82 30.30 -8.19
C ASP A 116 -0.67 30.70 -9.14
N PRO A 117 -0.88 30.62 -10.47
CA PRO A 117 0.16 30.91 -11.45
C PRO A 117 0.66 32.37 -11.41
N ARG A 118 -0.12 33.31 -10.87
CA ARG A 118 0.28 34.73 -10.75
C ARG A 118 1.39 34.95 -9.73
N ASN A 119 1.51 34.04 -8.76
CA ASN A 119 2.53 34.11 -7.71
C ASN A 119 3.88 33.53 -8.15
N ILE A 120 3.99 33.02 -9.39
CA ILE A 120 5.17 32.35 -9.90
C ILE A 120 6.02 33.31 -10.74
N LYS A 121 7.21 33.67 -10.24
CA LYS A 121 8.20 34.42 -11.03
C LYS A 121 8.96 33.47 -11.98
N SER A 122 8.98 33.77 -13.28
CA SER A 122 9.53 32.93 -14.36
C SER A 122 10.97 32.44 -14.13
N LYS A 123 11.82 33.22 -13.44
CA LYS A 123 13.20 32.86 -13.07
C LYS A 123 13.31 31.59 -12.20
N ARG A 124 12.25 31.22 -11.44
CA ARG A 124 12.24 30.02 -10.59
C ARG A 124 11.92 28.75 -11.39
N CYS A 125 11.11 28.84 -12.45
CA CYS A 125 10.76 27.72 -13.32
C CYS A 125 11.96 27.12 -14.07
N VAL A 126 12.99 27.91 -14.35
CA VAL A 126 14.12 27.48 -15.20
C VAL A 126 15.22 26.74 -14.44
N LYS A 127 15.29 26.83 -13.10
CA LYS A 127 16.40 26.21 -12.34
C LYS A 127 16.26 24.69 -12.15
N ASN A 128 15.04 24.15 -12.12
CA ASN A 128 14.82 22.70 -11.91
C ASN A 128 14.85 21.86 -13.19
N HIS A 129 14.75 22.47 -14.37
CA HIS A 129 14.77 21.74 -15.66
C HIS A 129 16.18 21.37 -16.15
N LYS A 130 17.24 21.99 -15.62
CA LYS A 130 18.61 21.87 -16.15
C LYS A 130 19.51 20.79 -15.52
N ARG A 131 18.99 19.85 -14.71
CA ARG A 131 19.85 18.88 -13.99
C ARG A 131 19.57 17.39 -14.20
N LYS A 132 18.66 16.99 -15.10
CA LYS A 132 18.29 15.57 -15.26
C LYS A 132 18.34 15.00 -16.68
N SER A 133 18.93 15.72 -17.65
CA SER A 133 18.87 15.32 -19.06
C SER A 133 20.19 14.82 -19.67
N TRP A 134 21.33 14.84 -18.98
CA TRP A 134 22.65 14.59 -19.62
C TRP A 134 23.65 13.74 -18.82
N ASN A 135 23.19 12.89 -17.88
CA ASN A 135 24.07 11.92 -17.20
C ASN A 135 23.83 10.46 -17.62
N LEU A 136 23.14 10.20 -18.73
CA LEU A 136 22.90 8.83 -19.25
C LEU A 136 23.62 8.53 -20.58
N LEU A 137 24.61 9.35 -20.99
CA LEU A 137 25.37 9.12 -22.22
C LEU A 137 26.91 9.10 -22.02
N VAL A 138 27.40 8.83 -20.80
CA VAL A 138 28.87 8.77 -20.53
C VAL A 138 29.29 7.48 -19.80
N GLU A 139 28.48 6.43 -19.79
CA GLU A 139 28.94 5.08 -19.39
C GLU A 139 28.49 4.03 -20.42
N LEU A 140 29.07 4.12 -21.62
CA LEU A 140 29.39 2.98 -22.47
C LEU A 140 30.90 2.98 -22.70
#